data_AF-A0A6G0VRU9-F1
#
_entry.id   AF-A0A6G0VRU9-F1
#
_cell.length_a   1.000
_cell.length_b   1.000
_cell.length_c   1.000
_cell.angle_alpha   90.00
_cell.angle_beta   90.00
_cell.angle_gamma   90.00
#
_symmetry.space_group_name_H-M   'P 1'
#
loop_
_entity.id
_entity.type
_entity.pdbx_description
1 polymer ?
#
loop_
_entity_poly.entity_id
_entity_poly.type
_entity_poly.pdbx_seq_one_letter_code
_entity_poly.pdbx_strand_id
1 'polypeptide(L)'
;MRVCFFHFGQCLWRKIQNLPDIRQKYVNNADFSLKIKQLMALAFIPVSHVVDTFNKLMSQQLFEDNEELLLPLIDYFEQTWIGRPTRRNKRRPPIFDLKL
;
A
#
# COMPACT_ATOMS: atom_id res chain seq x y z
N MET A 1 6.40 -7.86 8.54
CA MET A 1 5.42 -8.59 7.70
C MET A 1 6.05 -9.91 7.29
N ARG A 2 5.44 -11.07 7.55
CA ARG A 2 6.00 -12.38 7.13
C ARG A 2 5.67 -12.73 5.67
N VAL A 3 5.93 -11.80 4.76
CA VAL A 3 5.89 -12.03 3.32
C VAL A 3 7.27 -11.67 2.81
N CYS A 4 7.95 -12.55 2.08
CA CYS A 4 9.26 -12.18 1.55
C CYS A 4 9.10 -10.99 0.59
N PHE A 5 10.05 -10.06 0.60
CA PHE A 5 10.00 -8.83 -0.20
C PHE A 5 9.68 -9.11 -1.68
N PHE A 6 10.24 -10.20 -2.22
CA PHE A 6 9.97 -10.64 -3.59
C PHE A 6 8.48 -10.91 -3.83
N HIS A 7 7.84 -11.78 -3.02
CA HIS A 7 6.42 -12.09 -3.18
C HIS A 7 5.54 -10.87 -2.91
N PHE A 8 5.92 -10.04 -1.94
CA PHE A 8 5.23 -8.79 -1.65
C PHE A 8 5.19 -7.86 -2.87
N GLY A 9 6.35 -7.62 -3.48
CA GLY A 9 6.46 -6.81 -4.70
C GLY A 9 5.71 -7.42 -5.88
N GLN A 10 5.74 -8.75 -6.05
CA GLN A 10 4.98 -9.45 -7.09
C GLN A 10 3.45 -9.26 -6.93
N CYS A 11 2.92 -9.39 -5.71
CA CYS A 11 1.51 -9.15 -5.44
C CYS A 11 1.10 -7.71 -5.77
N LEU A 12 1.89 -6.73 -5.34
CA LEU A 12 1.62 -5.32 -5.61
C LEU A 12 1.68 -5.02 -7.11
N TRP A 13 2.69 -5.53 -7.82
CA TRP A 13 2.83 -5.34 -9.26
C TRP A 13 1.68 -5.96 -10.06
N ARG A 14 1.24 -7.18 -9.69
CA ARG A 14 0.05 -7.81 -10.29
C ARG A 14 -1.20 -6.97 -10.05
N LYS A 15 -1.36 -6.37 -8.87
CA LYS A 15 -2.50 -5.47 -8.61
C LYS A 15 -2.43 -4.21 -9.49
N ILE A 16 -1.26 -3.58 -9.60
CA ILE A 16 -1.06 -2.38 -10.45
C ILE A 16 -1.40 -2.71 -11.91
N GLN A 17 -1.00 -3.87 -12.42
CA GLN A 17 -1.32 -4.28 -13.80
C GLN A 17 -2.82 -4.38 -14.08
N ASN A 18 -3.64 -4.67 -13.06
CA ASN A 18 -5.10 -4.72 -13.17
C ASN A 18 -5.78 -3.34 -13.01
N LEU A 19 -5.01 -2.27 -12.84
CA LEU A 19 -5.50 -0.89 -12.67
C LEU A 19 -4.89 -0.03 -13.80
N PRO A 20 -5.53 0.06 -14.98
CA PRO A 20 -4.94 0.64 -16.20
C PRO A 20 -4.39 2.05 -16.02
N ASP A 21 -5.14 2.93 -15.34
CA ASP A 21 -4.73 4.33 -15.12
C ASP A 21 -3.50 4.43 -14.21
N ILE A 22 -3.47 3.62 -13.15
CA ILE A 22 -2.31 3.53 -12.24
C ILE A 22 -1.11 2.94 -12.98
N ARG A 23 -1.30 1.86 -13.74
CA ARG A 23 -0.24 1.22 -14.52
C ARG A 23 0.37 2.21 -15.51
N GLN A 24 -0.47 2.92 -16.27
CA GLN A 24 -0.01 3.88 -17.26
C GLN A 24 0.81 4.99 -16.60
N LYS A 25 0.32 5.55 -15.49
CA LYS A 25 1.04 6.60 -14.74
C LYS A 25 2.33 6.07 -14.12
N TYR A 26 2.33 4.84 -13.58
CA TYR A 26 3.50 4.20 -13.01
C TYR A 26 4.62 3.95 -14.02
N VAL A 27 4.29 3.60 -15.27
CA VAL A 27 5.28 3.38 -16.33
C VAL A 27 5.83 4.71 -16.87
N ASN A 28 4.98 5.74 -16.97
CA ASN A 28 5.33 7.00 -17.64
C ASN A 28 5.83 8.11 -16.69
N ASN A 29 5.72 7.95 -15.37
CA ASN A 29 6.13 8.96 -14.40
C ASN A 29 7.01 8.34 -13.30
N ALA A 30 8.30 8.67 -13.33
CA ALA A 30 9.30 8.13 -12.41
C ALA A 30 9.04 8.51 -10.94
N ASP A 31 8.58 9.74 -10.67
CA ASP A 31 8.28 10.21 -9.31
C ASP A 31 7.07 9.47 -8.71
N PHE A 32 6.03 9.28 -9.52
CA PHE A 32 4.88 8.47 -9.15
C PHE A 32 5.30 7.01 -8.89
N SER A 33 6.12 6.45 -9.78
CA SER A 33 6.68 5.10 -9.62
C SER A 33 7.46 4.96 -8.31
N LEU A 34 8.34 5.92 -8.01
CA LEU A 34 9.15 5.93 -6.79
C LEU A 34 8.27 5.94 -5.54
N LYS A 35 7.24 6.79 -5.51
CA LYS A 35 6.33 6.88 -4.37
C LYS A 35 5.47 5.62 -4.20
N ILE A 36 5.01 5.01 -5.28
CA ILE A 36 4.34 3.69 -5.21
C ILE A 36 5.30 2.61 -4.69
N LYS A 37 6.58 2.65 -5.05
CA LYS A 37 7.61 1.74 -4.51
C LYS A 37 7.85 1.95 -3.01
N GLN A 38 7.54 3.11 -2.42
CA GLN A 38 7.61 3.30 -0.96
C GLN A 38 6.63 2.40 -0.20
N LEU A 39 5.50 2.00 -0.81
CA LEU A 39 4.63 0.98 -0.24
C LEU A 39 5.36 -0.37 -0.09
N MET A 40 6.30 -0.69 -0.97
CA MET A 40 7.17 -1.86 -0.85
C MET A 40 8.23 -1.73 0.22
N ALA A 41 8.65 -0.50 0.55
CA ALA A 41 9.58 -0.29 1.65
C ALA A 41 8.99 -0.66 3.01
N LEU A 42 7.66 -0.74 3.15
CA LEU A 42 7.00 -1.19 4.37
C LEU A 42 7.37 -2.63 4.78
N ALA A 43 7.87 -3.45 3.84
CA ALA A 43 8.38 -4.79 4.16
C ALA A 43 9.60 -4.78 5.09
N PHE A 44 10.35 -3.67 5.13
CA PHE A 44 11.55 -3.49 5.95
C PHE A 44 11.28 -2.79 7.29
N ILE A 45 10.05 -2.33 7.52
CA ILE A 45 9.66 -1.63 8.74
C ILE A 45 9.31 -2.66 9.82
N PRO A 46 9.76 -2.46 11.08
CA PRO A 46 9.34 -3.32 12.19
C PRO A 46 7.81 -3.36 12.28
N VAL A 47 7.25 -4.55 12.55
CA VAL A 47 5.79 -4.78 12.54
C VAL A 47 5.02 -3.78 13.39
N SER A 48 5.56 -3.39 14.55
CA SER A 48 4.98 -2.38 15.45
C SER A 48 4.78 -1.00 14.81
N HIS A 49 5.54 -0.66 13.76
CA HIS A 49 5.54 0.64 13.11
C HIS A 49 4.95 0.63 11.70
N VAL A 50 4.56 -0.53 11.16
CA VAL A 50 4.06 -0.64 9.78
C VAL A 50 2.80 0.21 9.57
N VAL A 51 1.83 0.12 10.49
CA VAL A 51 0.56 0.87 10.39
C VAL A 51 0.79 2.37 10.47
N ASP A 52 1.61 2.83 11.41
CA ASP A 52 1.92 4.26 11.57
C ASP A 52 2.67 4.80 10.36
N THR A 53 3.61 4.02 9.83
CA THR A 53 4.39 4.40 8.63
C THR A 53 3.49 4.45 7.40
N PHE A 54 2.56 3.49 7.26
CA PHE A 54 1.57 3.52 6.20
C PHE A 54 0.69 4.77 6.28
N ASN A 55 0.17 5.11 7.47
CA ASN A 55 -0.64 6.32 7.64
C ASN A 55 0.16 7.60 7.27
N LYS A 56 1.44 7.67 7.65
CA LYS A 56 2.33 8.78 7.27
C LYS A 56 2.60 8.84 5.77
N LEU A 57 2.63 7.71 5.07
CA LEU A 57 2.72 7.69 3.61
C LEU A 57 1.43 8.22 2.98
N MET A 58 0.26 7.82 3.49
CA MET A 58 -1.04 8.28 2.97
C MET A 58 -1.27 9.78 3.16
N SER A 59 -0.67 10.39 4.17
CA SER A 59 -0.72 11.86 4.40
C SER A 59 0.33 12.63 3.59
N GLN A 60 1.04 12.00 2.65
CA GLN A 60 1.93 12.73 1.75
C GLN A 60 1.12 13.31 0.59
N GLN A 61 1.50 14.49 0.13
CA GLN A 61 0.83 15.22 -0.94
C GLN A 61 0.54 14.39 -2.19
N LEU A 62 1.38 13.42 -2.58
CA LEU A 62 1.05 12.55 -3.71
C LEU A 62 -0.23 11.74 -3.47
N PHE A 63 -0.36 11.12 -2.30
CA PHE A 63 -1.49 10.26 -2.00
C PHE A 63 -2.77 11.09 -1.82
N GLU A 64 -2.66 12.30 -1.27
CA GLU A 64 -3.76 13.26 -1.20
C GLU A 64 -4.18 13.76 -2.60
N ASP A 65 -3.24 14.24 -3.41
CA ASP A 65 -3.51 14.75 -4.76
C ASP A 65 -4.02 13.67 -5.73
N ASN A 66 -3.76 12.39 -5.43
CA ASN A 66 -4.14 11.26 -6.26
C ASN A 66 -5.07 10.30 -5.53
N GLU A 67 -5.79 10.75 -4.50
CA GLU A 67 -6.60 9.89 -3.64
C GLU A 67 -7.59 9.06 -4.46
N GLU A 68 -8.37 9.69 -5.34
CA GLU A 68 -9.36 9.00 -6.18
C GLU A 68 -8.71 7.94 -7.09
N LEU A 69 -7.58 8.28 -7.72
CA LEU A 69 -6.84 7.39 -8.60
C LEU A 69 -6.26 6.20 -7.83
N LEU A 70 -5.75 6.44 -6.63
CA LEU A 70 -5.03 5.46 -5.82
C LEU A 70 -5.95 4.64 -4.93
N LEU A 71 -7.19 5.08 -4.72
CA LEU A 71 -8.17 4.42 -3.85
C LEU A 71 -8.27 2.91 -4.09
N PRO A 72 -8.36 2.39 -5.34
CA PRO A 72 -8.45 0.94 -5.58
C PRO A 72 -7.18 0.16 -5.18
N LEU A 73 -6.02 0.82 -5.22
CA LEU A 73 -4.74 0.24 -4.80
C LEU A 73 -4.59 0.29 -3.28
N ILE A 74 -4.94 1.42 -2.67
CA ILE A 74 -4.95 1.64 -1.21
C ILE A 74 -5.90 0.64 -0.55
N ASP A 75 -7.13 0.51 -1.06
CA ASP A 75 -8.14 -0.43 -0.58
C ASP A 75 -7.65 -1.88 -0.59
N TYR A 76 -6.97 -2.27 -1.67
CA TYR A 76 -6.35 -3.58 -1.77
C TYR A 76 -5.24 -3.74 -0.73
N PHE A 77 -4.38 -2.74 -0.58
CA PHE A 77 -3.27 -2.77 0.36
C PHE A 77 -3.75 -2.87 1.81
N GLU A 78 -4.74 -2.06 2.18
CA GLU A 78 -5.34 -2.09 3.50
C GLU A 78 -6.03 -3.41 3.78
N GLN A 79 -6.82 -3.93 2.85
CA GLN A 79 -7.47 -5.23 3.03
C GLN A 79 -6.46 -6.38 3.17
N THR A 80 -5.36 -6.33 2.43
CA THR A 80 -4.40 -7.43 2.35
C THR A 80 -3.43 -7.44 3.53
N TRP A 81 -2.97 -6.26 4.00
CA TRP A 81 -1.81 -6.18 4.88
C TRP A 81 -1.94 -5.24 6.10
N ILE A 82 -2.73 -4.16 6.03
CA ILE A 82 -2.80 -3.15 7.12
C ILE A 82 -4.03 -3.36 8.02
N GLY A 83 -5.12 -3.84 7.44
CA GLY A 83 -6.45 -3.89 8.03
C GLY A 83 -7.23 -2.60 7.80
N ARG A 84 -8.46 -2.69 7.29
CA ARG A 84 -9.27 -1.49 6.98
C ARG A 84 -9.73 -0.76 8.25
N PRO A 85 -9.64 0.58 8.30
CA PRO A 85 -10.14 1.36 9.41
C PRO A 85 -11.68 1.24 9.50
N THR A 86 -12.18 1.20 10.73
CA THR A 86 -13.61 1.20 11.04
C THR A 86 -14.01 2.56 11.60
N ARG A 87 -15.32 2.86 11.58
CA ARG A 87 -15.90 4.08 12.18
C ARG A 87 -15.54 4.31 13.65
N ARG A 88 -15.07 3.27 14.37
CA ARG A 88 -14.66 3.33 15.78
C ARG A 88 -13.15 3.45 15.98
N ASN A 89 -12.41 3.86 14.94
CA ASN A 89 -10.95 3.95 14.93
C ASN A 89 -10.23 2.62 15.30
N LYS A 90 -10.91 1.49 15.07
CA LYS A 90 -10.31 0.14 15.13
C LYS A 90 -10.04 -0.34 13.70
N ARG A 91 -8.99 -1.13 13.47
CA ARG A 91 -8.78 -1.78 12.16
C ARG A 91 -9.36 -3.19 12.15
N ARG A 92 -10.04 -3.57 11.07
CA ARG A 92 -10.41 -4.97 10.82
C ARG A 92 -9.14 -5.78 10.57
N PRO A 93 -9.09 -7.06 10.92
CA PRO A 93 -7.93 -7.89 10.60
C PRO A 93 -7.65 -7.89 9.08
N PRO A 94 -6.40 -7.72 8.65
CA PRO A 94 -6.01 -7.94 7.26
C PRO A 94 -6.12 -9.42 6.89
N ILE A 95 -6.12 -9.72 5.59
CA ILE A 95 -6.06 -11.10 5.09
C ILE A 95 -4.77 -11.80 5.58
N PHE A 96 -3.65 -11.08 5.58
CA PHE A 96 -2.39 -11.57 6.12
C PHE A 96 -2.05 -10.78 7.38
N ASP A 97 -2.10 -11.44 8.54
CA ASP A 97 -1.72 -10.84 9.81
C ASP A 97 -0.23 -10.45 9.78
N LEU A 98 0.07 -9.29 10.37
CA LEU A 98 1.43 -8.79 10.48
C LEU A 98 2.24 -9.53 11.55
N LYS A 99 1.57 -10.16 12.53
CA LYS A 99 2.17 -10.78 13.72
C LYS A 99 2.30 -12.31 13.68
N LEU A 100 1.59 -12.99 12.79
CA LEU A 100 1.65 -14.45 12.60
C LEU A 100 2.73 -14.86 11.61
#